data_AF-A0AAT9HW85-F1
#
_entry.id   AF-A0AAT9HW85-F1
#
_cell.length_a   1.000
_cell.length_b   1.000
_cell.length_c   1.000
_cell.angle_alpha   90.00
_cell.angle_beta   90.00
_cell.angle_gamma   90.00
#
_symmetry.space_group_name_H-M   'P 1'
#
loop_
_entity.id
_entity.type
_entity.pdbx_description
1 polymer ?
#
loop_
_entity_poly.entity_id
_entity_poly.type
_entity_poly.pdbx_seq_one_letter_code
_entity_poly.pdbx_strand_id
1 'polypeptide(L)'
;MERMERTEEADTAETGDRIADGQHAPAGTFVSRTMTTFSPADEEKRRGVRRMKLTATGLLLFVAVVYVLTTWASHRGAGPWADYVAAAAEAGMVGALADWFAVTALFRHPLGLRIPHTAIIPTKKDQLGVSLGEFVGENFLSEAVVRQRLRAVGIGSRLGAWLAVPEHADRVTAELSAALRGALTVLRDSDVQAVVGEAITRRADAQEIAPGMGKMLERIVADGGHKRAVDVIVTRAHDWLVLHSDTVMDAVHGGAPGWTPRFVDRKVGERVYKELLRFVTEMRDMPSHPRAAPSTGSSPTSPPTSSPTRTPAPASNASRARSSAGARCRI
;
A
#
# COMPACT_ATOMS: atom_id res chain seq x y z
N MET A 1 -73.99 -15.59 -38.17
CA MET A 1 -73.83 -14.19 -38.63
C MET A 1 -72.55 -13.69 -38.00
N GLU A 2 -71.48 -13.29 -38.67
CA GLU A 2 -71.00 -13.29 -40.05
C GLU A 2 -69.51 -12.88 -39.84
N ARG A 3 -68.48 -13.61 -40.27
CA ARG A 3 -68.06 -13.93 -41.64
C ARG A 3 -66.87 -13.04 -42.07
N MET A 4 -65.91 -13.68 -42.74
CA MET A 4 -64.93 -13.11 -43.70
C MET A 4 -63.80 -12.26 -43.07
N GLU A 5 -62.54 -12.29 -43.51
CA GLU A 5 -61.89 -12.84 -44.72
C GLU A 5 -60.35 -12.79 -44.54
N ARG A 6 -59.59 -13.79 -45.05
CA ARG A 6 -58.72 -13.74 -46.26
C ARG A 6 -57.47 -12.84 -46.08
N THR A 7 -56.31 -13.42 -45.76
CA THR A 7 -55.17 -13.79 -46.64
C THR A 7 -54.64 -12.70 -47.56
N GLU A 8 -53.35 -12.39 -47.43
CA GLU A 8 -52.39 -11.85 -48.43
C GLU A 8 -50.99 -12.07 -47.80
N GLU A 9 -50.03 -12.82 -48.35
CA GLU A 9 -49.18 -12.56 -49.54
C GLU A 9 -48.67 -11.11 -49.56
N ALA A 10 -47.42 -10.75 -49.88
CA ALA A 10 -46.10 -11.35 -50.01
C ALA A 10 -45.16 -10.13 -50.19
N ASP A 11 -43.85 -10.39 -50.19
CA ASP A 11 -42.89 -9.78 -51.15
C ASP A 11 -41.75 -8.88 -50.63
N THR A 12 -40.54 -9.35 -50.99
CA THR A 12 -39.24 -8.74 -51.36
C THR A 12 -38.57 -7.62 -50.53
N ALA A 13 -37.32 -7.86 -50.08
CA ALA A 13 -36.04 -7.36 -50.67
C ALA A 13 -35.61 -6.04 -49.99
N GLU A 14 -34.35 -5.66 -49.76
CA GLU A 14 -33.02 -6.06 -50.22
C GLU A 14 -31.98 -5.34 -49.30
N THR A 15 -30.72 -5.80 -49.30
CA THR A 15 -29.46 -5.00 -49.30
C THR A 15 -29.37 -3.76 -48.38
N GLY A 16 -28.52 -3.66 -47.36
CA GLY A 16 -27.08 -3.87 -47.34
C GLY A 16 -26.37 -2.58 -46.86
N ASP A 17 -25.24 -2.77 -46.16
CA ASP A 17 -24.09 -1.85 -46.07
C ASP A 17 -23.89 -0.92 -44.83
N ARG A 18 -22.61 -0.89 -44.42
CA ARG A 18 -21.84 0.10 -43.62
C ARG A 18 -21.93 0.16 -42.08
N ILE A 19 -20.93 -0.50 -41.47
CA ILE A 19 -19.86 0.08 -40.62
C ILE A 19 -20.19 1.41 -39.91
N ALA A 20 -20.29 1.37 -38.57
CA ALA A 20 -19.89 2.47 -37.69
C ALA A 20 -19.51 1.94 -36.29
N ASP A 21 -18.22 2.08 -36.00
CA ASP A 21 -17.54 2.39 -34.74
C ASP A 21 -18.40 2.60 -33.47
N GLY A 22 -17.87 2.13 -32.32
CA GLY A 22 -18.30 2.61 -31.00
C GLY A 22 -18.87 1.57 -30.01
N GLN A 23 -18.12 0.52 -29.65
CA GLN A 23 -18.38 -0.20 -28.39
C GLN A 23 -17.92 0.67 -27.20
N HIS A 24 -18.74 1.64 -26.83
CA HIS A 24 -18.73 2.17 -25.46
C HIS A 24 -19.42 1.15 -24.55
N ALA A 25 -18.64 0.55 -23.64
CA ALA A 25 -19.17 -0.21 -22.53
C ALA A 25 -20.25 0.60 -21.80
N PRO A 26 -21.41 0.03 -21.42
CA PRO A 26 -22.32 0.73 -20.53
C PRO A 26 -21.59 0.93 -19.21
N ALA A 27 -21.27 2.19 -18.91
CA ALA A 27 -20.80 2.64 -17.63
C ALA A 27 -21.67 2.00 -16.55
N GLY A 28 -21.01 1.31 -15.60
CA GLY A 28 -21.67 0.70 -14.46
C GLY A 28 -22.63 1.70 -13.86
N THR A 29 -23.92 1.37 -13.92
CA THR A 29 -24.95 2.10 -13.21
C THR A 29 -24.59 1.99 -11.74
N PHE A 30 -23.96 3.03 -11.19
CA PHE A 30 -23.83 3.18 -9.76
C PHE A 30 -25.25 3.18 -9.22
N VAL A 31 -25.66 2.04 -8.67
CA VAL A 31 -26.87 1.93 -7.87
C VAL A 31 -26.63 2.85 -6.68
N SER A 32 -27.06 4.10 -6.81
CA SER A 32 -27.24 5.02 -5.69
C SER A 32 -28.27 4.36 -4.79
N ARG A 33 -27.78 3.51 -3.89
CA ARG A 33 -28.57 2.88 -2.84
C ARG A 33 -29.15 4.01 -2.01
N THR A 34 -30.42 4.32 -2.27
CA THR A 34 -31.18 5.31 -1.52
C THR A 34 -31.31 4.79 -0.08
N MET A 35 -30.40 5.19 0.81
CA MET A 35 -30.51 4.96 2.25
C MET A 35 -31.66 5.82 2.81
N THR A 36 -32.91 5.44 2.54
CA THR A 36 -34.11 6.15 2.97
C THR A 36 -35.08 5.26 3.76
N THR A 37 -34.57 4.24 4.43
CA THR A 37 -35.35 3.55 5.47
C THR A 37 -34.94 4.12 6.82
N PHE A 38 -35.73 5.07 7.33
CA PHE A 38 -35.58 5.54 8.70
C PHE A 38 -35.69 4.34 9.64
N SER A 39 -34.63 4.07 10.39
CA SER A 39 -34.64 3.04 11.41
C SER A 39 -35.59 3.46 12.54
N PRO A 40 -36.22 2.53 13.28
CA PRO A 40 -36.94 2.89 14.51
C PRO A 40 -36.10 3.77 15.47
N ALA A 41 -34.77 3.61 15.48
CA ALA A 41 -33.86 4.46 16.25
C ALA A 41 -33.81 5.93 15.76
N ASP A 42 -34.03 6.18 14.47
CA ASP A 42 -34.09 7.55 13.91
C ASP A 42 -35.40 8.24 14.29
N GLU A 43 -36.49 7.48 14.39
CA GLU A 43 -37.80 7.97 14.82
C GLU A 43 -37.76 8.44 16.28
N GLU A 44 -37.07 7.69 17.16
CA GLU A 44 -36.85 8.07 18.55
C GLU A 44 -36.03 9.35 18.69
N LYS A 45 -34.92 9.45 17.94
CA LYS A 45 -34.10 10.68 17.90
C LYS A 45 -34.90 11.89 17.43
N ARG A 46 -35.73 11.72 16.40
CA ARG A 46 -36.63 12.78 15.89
C ARG A 46 -37.63 13.25 16.95
N ARG A 47 -38.21 12.32 17.72
CA ARG A 47 -39.10 12.66 18.85
C ARG A 47 -38.37 13.45 19.94
N GLY A 48 -37.12 13.07 20.24
CA GLY A 48 -36.26 13.82 21.16
C GLY A 48 -36.02 15.26 20.71
N VAL A 49 -35.61 15.44 19.45
CA VAL A 49 -35.40 16.77 18.87
C VAL A 49 -36.68 17.61 18.85
N ARG A 50 -37.84 17.01 18.53
CA ARG A 50 -39.14 17.72 18.55
C ARG A 50 -39.49 18.21 19.96
N ARG A 51 -39.33 17.37 20.99
CA ARG A 51 -39.58 17.79 22.38
C ARG A 51 -38.67 18.94 22.78
N MET A 52 -37.37 18.83 22.51
CA MET A 52 -36.40 19.87 22.84
C MET A 52 -36.71 21.20 22.14
N LYS A 53 -37.07 21.16 20.85
CA LYS A 53 -37.51 22.34 20.10
C LYS A 53 -38.76 22.95 20.73
N LEU A 54 -39.74 22.14 21.11
CA LEU A 54 -41.00 22.60 21.70
C LEU A 54 -40.76 23.27 23.06
N THR A 55 -39.91 22.69 23.91
CA THR A 55 -39.50 23.31 25.18
C THR A 55 -38.73 24.61 24.95
N ALA A 56 -37.79 24.65 24.00
CA ALA A 56 -37.02 25.86 23.69
C ALA A 56 -37.92 26.99 23.16
N THR A 57 -38.83 26.69 22.22
CA THR A 57 -39.80 27.66 21.72
C THR A 57 -40.81 28.07 22.79
N GLY A 58 -41.19 27.16 23.68
CA GLY A 58 -42.09 27.44 24.80
C GLY A 58 -41.46 28.40 25.81
N LEU A 59 -40.19 28.18 26.16
CA LEU A 59 -39.41 29.09 27.02
C LEU A 59 -39.24 30.47 26.38
N LEU A 60 -38.93 30.53 25.08
CA LEU A 60 -38.83 31.81 24.36
C LEU A 60 -40.15 32.59 24.40
N LEU A 61 -41.27 31.90 24.14
CA LEU A 61 -42.61 32.49 24.14
C LEU A 61 -43.01 32.92 25.55
N PHE A 62 -42.65 32.13 26.57
CA PHE A 62 -42.84 32.50 27.97
C PHE A 62 -42.10 33.80 28.32
N VAL A 63 -40.81 33.91 27.98
CA VAL A 63 -40.03 35.14 28.21
C VAL A 63 -40.62 36.33 27.45
N ALA A 64 -41.13 36.11 26.24
CA ALA A 64 -41.82 37.15 25.48
C ALA A 64 -43.13 37.62 26.13
N VAL A 65 -43.93 36.69 26.67
CA VAL A 65 -45.13 37.05 27.43
C VAL A 65 -44.77 37.79 28.71
N VAL A 66 -43.74 37.35 29.44
CA VAL A 66 -43.25 38.06 30.63
C VAL A 66 -42.85 39.48 30.27
N TYR A 67 -42.05 39.67 29.23
CA TYR A 67 -41.64 40.99 28.73
C TYR A 67 -42.86 41.89 28.45
N VAL A 68 -43.84 41.40 27.68
CA VAL A 68 -45.05 42.18 27.35
C VAL A 68 -45.84 42.55 28.59
N LEU A 69 -46.03 41.62 29.53
CA LEU A 69 -46.78 41.87 30.76
C LEU A 69 -46.07 42.84 31.70
N THR A 70 -44.75 42.72 31.85
CA THR A 70 -43.95 43.61 32.71
C THR A 70 -43.86 45.01 32.12
N THR A 71 -43.71 45.13 30.80
CA THR A 71 -43.72 46.42 30.11
C THR A 71 -45.09 47.09 30.24
N TRP A 72 -46.18 46.33 30.08
CA TRP A 72 -47.53 46.85 30.28
C TRP A 72 -47.80 47.27 31.74
N ALA A 73 -47.34 46.47 32.71
CA ALA A 73 -47.46 46.80 34.13
C ALA A 73 -46.64 48.05 34.49
N SER A 74 -45.45 48.20 33.91
CA SER A 74 -44.62 49.38 34.13
C SER A 74 -45.30 50.65 33.60
N HIS A 75 -45.90 50.59 32.40
CA HIS A 75 -46.72 51.69 31.87
C HIS A 75 -47.96 52.02 32.72
N ARG A 76 -48.45 51.07 33.51
CA ARG A 76 -49.56 51.26 34.47
C ARG A 76 -49.11 51.77 35.85
N GLY A 77 -47.81 52.00 36.06
CA GLY A 77 -47.26 52.50 37.31
C GLY A 77 -46.92 51.43 38.36
N ALA A 78 -46.65 50.19 37.94
CA ALA A 78 -46.36 49.08 38.86
C ALA A 78 -45.05 49.23 39.67
N GLY A 79 -44.24 50.26 39.39
CA GLY A 79 -43.01 50.58 40.12
C GLY A 79 -41.73 50.01 39.46
N PRO A 80 -40.54 50.39 39.96
CA PRO A 80 -39.26 50.17 39.27
C PRO A 80 -38.86 48.70 39.07
N TRP A 81 -39.41 47.78 39.86
CA TRP A 81 -39.12 46.34 39.72
C TRP A 81 -39.60 45.78 38.39
N ALA A 82 -40.69 46.33 37.83
CA ALA A 82 -41.23 45.90 36.54
C ALA A 82 -40.25 46.21 35.40
N ASP A 83 -39.54 47.33 35.47
CA ASP A 83 -38.52 47.72 34.48
C ASP A 83 -37.30 46.79 34.50
N TYR A 84 -36.85 46.37 35.70
CA TYR A 84 -35.75 45.41 35.81
C TYR A 84 -36.10 44.05 35.20
N VAL A 85 -37.33 43.57 35.42
CA VAL A 85 -37.78 42.29 34.84
C VAL A 85 -37.99 42.43 33.33
N ALA A 86 -38.52 43.56 32.85
CA ALA A 86 -38.65 43.82 31.42
C ALA A 86 -37.29 43.83 30.71
N ALA A 87 -36.29 44.53 31.26
CA ALA A 87 -34.94 44.56 30.70
C ALA A 87 -34.29 43.17 30.69
N ALA A 88 -34.47 42.37 31.75
CA ALA A 88 -33.97 41.00 31.80
C ALA A 88 -34.66 40.09 30.76
N ALA A 89 -35.97 40.24 30.59
CA ALA A 89 -36.74 39.47 29.60
C ALA A 89 -36.38 39.87 28.16
N GLU A 90 -36.16 41.16 27.90
CA GLU A 90 -35.67 41.67 26.61
C GLU A 90 -34.30 41.09 26.27
N ALA A 91 -33.35 41.16 27.22
CA ALA A 91 -32.02 40.60 27.04
C ALA A 91 -32.07 39.09 26.77
N GLY A 92 -32.90 38.35 27.51
CA GLY A 92 -33.11 36.92 27.30
C GLY A 92 -33.68 36.58 25.93
N MET A 93 -34.65 37.35 25.44
CA MET A 93 -35.26 37.15 24.13
C MET A 93 -34.27 37.42 22.99
N VAL A 94 -33.55 38.54 23.06
CA VAL A 94 -32.53 38.91 22.05
C VAL A 94 -31.40 37.89 22.03
N GLY A 95 -30.94 37.43 23.19
CA GLY A 95 -29.91 36.39 23.31
C GLY A 95 -30.33 35.07 22.66
N ALA A 96 -31.57 34.62 22.91
CA ALA A 96 -32.09 33.40 22.30
C ALA A 96 -32.22 33.50 20.77
N LEU A 97 -32.63 34.65 20.24
CA LEU A 97 -32.68 34.89 18.80
C LEU A 97 -31.28 34.93 18.16
N ALA A 98 -30.30 35.49 18.86
CA ALA A 98 -28.92 35.55 18.40
C ALA A 98 -28.27 34.16 18.31
N ASP A 99 -28.48 33.30 19.32
CA ASP A 99 -27.99 31.91 19.30
C ASP A 99 -28.60 31.11 18.14
N TRP A 100 -29.92 31.24 17.92
CA TRP A 100 -30.58 30.63 16.77
C TRP A 100 -29.97 31.10 15.44
N PHE A 101 -29.71 32.40 15.30
CA PHE A 101 -29.06 32.96 14.11
C PHE A 101 -27.64 32.41 13.92
N ALA A 102 -26.84 32.30 14.99
CA ALA A 102 -25.47 31.79 14.90
C ALA A 102 -25.41 30.33 14.44
N VAL A 103 -26.22 29.45 15.04
CA VAL A 103 -26.27 28.03 14.65
C VAL A 103 -26.82 27.87 13.24
N THR A 104 -27.88 28.60 12.89
CA THR A 104 -28.43 28.53 11.53
C THR A 104 -27.42 29.04 10.51
N ALA A 105 -26.73 30.15 10.77
CA ALA A 105 -25.68 30.70 9.90
C ALA A 105 -24.46 29.79 9.76
N LEU A 106 -24.21 28.86 10.70
CA LEU A 106 -23.14 27.88 10.54
C LEU A 106 -23.45 26.84 9.44
N PHE A 107 -24.72 26.43 9.36
CA PHE A 107 -25.17 25.32 8.50
C PHE A 107 -25.98 25.71 7.27
N ARG A 108 -26.69 26.85 7.32
CA ARG A 108 -27.68 27.31 6.33
C ARG A 108 -27.70 28.83 6.26
N HIS A 109 -28.46 29.36 5.32
CA HIS A 109 -28.69 30.80 5.20
C HIS A 109 -29.91 31.18 6.06
N PRO A 110 -29.76 31.99 7.12
CA PRO A 110 -30.89 32.43 7.92
C PRO A 110 -31.88 33.22 7.04
N LEU A 111 -33.18 32.93 7.19
CA LEU A 111 -34.28 33.54 6.41
C LEU A 111 -34.21 33.36 4.87
N GLY A 112 -33.35 32.46 4.37
CA GLY A 112 -33.21 32.18 2.94
C GLY A 112 -32.45 33.26 2.14
N LEU A 113 -31.95 34.29 2.80
CA LEU A 113 -31.16 35.37 2.18
C LEU A 113 -29.69 34.96 2.09
N ARG A 114 -29.12 35.03 0.88
CA ARG A 114 -27.71 34.69 0.64
C ARG A 114 -26.79 35.83 1.06
N ILE A 115 -26.58 35.96 2.37
CA ILE A 115 -25.66 36.94 2.93
C ILE A 115 -24.22 36.39 2.78
N PRO A 116 -23.27 37.15 2.19
CA PRO A 116 -21.87 36.75 2.15
C PRO A 116 -21.34 36.48 3.56
N HIS A 117 -20.54 35.42 3.72
CA HIS A 117 -19.99 34.91 5.00
C HIS A 117 -20.96 34.14 5.92
N THR A 118 -22.16 33.79 5.46
CA THR A 118 -23.03 32.80 6.14
C THR A 118 -22.90 31.41 5.49
N ALA A 119 -23.34 30.37 6.17
CA ALA A 119 -23.18 28.97 5.80
C ALA A 119 -21.69 28.53 5.66
N ILE A 120 -20.90 28.76 6.72
CA ILE A 120 -19.45 28.49 6.73
C ILE A 120 -19.12 27.02 6.45
N ILE A 121 -19.88 26.08 7.03
CA ILE A 121 -19.59 24.65 6.85
C ILE A 121 -19.81 24.18 5.40
N PRO A 122 -20.98 24.42 4.76
CA PRO A 122 -21.17 23.98 3.37
C PRO A 122 -20.23 24.70 2.38
N THR A 123 -19.82 25.94 2.67
CA THR A 123 -18.86 26.67 1.82
C THR A 123 -17.41 26.18 1.99
N LYS A 124 -17.03 25.66 3.16
CA LYS A 124 -15.68 25.12 3.45
C LYS A 124 -15.61 23.59 3.53
N LYS A 125 -16.65 22.88 3.08
CA LYS A 125 -16.76 21.41 3.21
C LYS A 125 -15.56 20.66 2.64
N ASP A 126 -15.03 21.13 1.51
CA ASP A 126 -13.94 20.45 0.80
C ASP A 126 -12.63 20.61 1.57
N GLN A 127 -12.37 21.81 2.11
CA GLN A 127 -11.22 22.08 2.97
C GLN A 127 -11.27 21.24 4.27
N LEU A 128 -12.45 21.11 4.88
CA LEU A 128 -12.65 20.25 6.06
C LEU A 128 -12.50 18.77 5.73
N GLY A 129 -12.89 18.35 4.52
CA GLY A 129 -12.70 16.98 4.04
C GLY A 129 -11.23 16.62 3.88
N VAL A 130 -10.43 17.53 3.31
CA VAL A 130 -8.98 17.35 3.17
C VAL A 130 -8.30 17.23 4.53
N SER A 131 -8.56 18.17 5.45
CA SER A 131 -7.93 18.13 6.78
C SER A 131 -8.36 16.93 7.62
N LEU A 132 -9.61 16.49 7.51
CA LEU A 132 -10.08 15.26 8.16
C LEU A 132 -9.43 14.02 7.55
N GLY A 133 -9.25 14.00 6.22
CA GLY A 133 -8.57 12.91 5.52
C GLY A 133 -7.10 12.79 5.94
N GLU A 134 -6.40 13.92 6.02
CA GLU A 134 -5.02 14.00 6.51
C GLU A 134 -4.91 13.56 7.97
N PHE A 135 -5.80 14.05 8.85
CA PHE A 135 -5.86 13.60 10.24
C PHE A 135 -6.07 12.10 10.38
N VAL A 136 -7.00 11.51 9.61
CA VAL A 136 -7.24 10.05 9.62
C VAL A 136 -6.03 9.30 9.06
N GLY A 137 -5.43 9.83 7.99
CA GLY A 137 -4.19 9.33 7.40
C GLY A 137 -3.05 9.23 8.41
N GLU A 138 -2.78 10.32 9.11
CA GLU A 138 -1.68 10.42 10.06
C GLU A 138 -1.95 9.68 11.37
N ASN A 139 -3.16 9.77 11.92
CA ASN A 139 -3.45 9.26 13.26
C ASN A 139 -3.89 7.79 13.25
N PHE A 140 -4.64 7.35 12.24
CA PHE A 140 -5.20 5.99 12.18
C PHE A 140 -4.53 5.10 11.14
N LEU A 141 -4.02 5.68 10.06
CA LEU A 141 -3.36 4.94 8.97
C LEU A 141 -1.84 5.08 8.99
N SER A 142 -1.24 5.59 10.07
CA SER A 142 0.21 5.61 10.18
C SER A 142 0.78 4.20 10.04
N GLU A 143 1.92 4.10 9.36
CA GLU A 143 2.61 2.83 9.13
C GLU A 143 2.82 2.06 10.44
N ALA A 144 3.11 2.76 11.54
CA ALA A 144 3.26 2.19 12.86
C ALA A 144 1.96 1.51 13.36
N VAL A 145 0.81 2.18 13.27
CA VAL A 145 -0.49 1.64 13.70
C VAL A 145 -0.91 0.48 12.81
N VAL A 146 -0.75 0.61 11.49
CA VAL A 146 -1.06 -0.44 10.52
C VAL A 146 -0.19 -1.67 10.79
N ARG A 147 1.13 -1.50 10.92
CA ARG A 147 2.07 -2.59 11.24
C ARG A 147 1.73 -3.26 12.57
N GLN A 148 1.38 -2.49 13.60
CA GLN A 148 0.97 -3.04 14.89
C GLN A 148 -0.32 -3.85 14.80
N ARG A 149 -1.32 -3.36 14.05
CA ARG A 149 -2.59 -4.09 13.82
C ARG A 149 -2.36 -5.36 13.01
N LEU A 150 -1.57 -5.32 11.93
CA LEU A 150 -1.21 -6.50 11.15
C LEU A 150 -0.48 -7.55 11.99
N ARG A 151 0.43 -7.13 12.87
CA ARG A 151 1.09 -8.03 13.83
C ARG A 151 0.09 -8.60 14.85
N ALA A 152 -0.83 -7.79 15.37
CA ALA A 152 -1.82 -8.21 16.35
C ALA A 152 -2.82 -9.23 15.78
N VAL A 153 -3.21 -9.10 14.51
CA VAL A 153 -4.09 -10.09 13.84
C VAL A 153 -3.32 -11.38 13.53
N GLY A 154 -1.99 -11.32 13.41
CA GLY A 154 -1.13 -12.51 13.25
C GLY A 154 -1.33 -13.23 11.93
N ILE A 155 -1.78 -12.54 10.88
CA ILE A 155 -2.09 -13.16 9.58
C ILE A 155 -0.85 -13.81 8.99
N GLY A 156 0.30 -13.13 9.07
CA GLY A 156 1.57 -13.65 8.56
C GLY A 156 2.06 -14.90 9.28
N SER A 157 1.95 -14.96 10.61
CA SER A 157 2.34 -16.14 11.38
C SER A 157 1.39 -17.31 11.16
N ARG A 158 0.08 -17.06 11.02
CA ARG A 158 -0.92 -18.09 10.70
C ARG A 158 -0.73 -18.65 9.29
N LEU A 159 -0.51 -17.79 8.30
CA LEU A 159 -0.19 -18.22 6.94
C LEU A 159 1.12 -19.00 6.91
N GLY A 160 2.16 -18.51 7.60
CA GLY A 160 3.43 -19.22 7.70
C GLY A 160 3.30 -20.60 8.35
N ALA A 161 2.54 -20.71 9.44
CA ALA A 161 2.27 -21.99 10.09
C ALA A 161 1.46 -22.94 9.20
N TRP A 162 0.50 -22.41 8.42
CA TRP A 162 -0.28 -23.18 7.47
C TRP A 162 0.58 -23.67 6.28
N LEU A 163 1.45 -22.81 5.75
CA LEU A 163 2.42 -23.16 4.69
C LEU A 163 3.57 -24.04 5.17
N ALA A 164 3.84 -24.12 6.47
CA ALA A 164 4.85 -25.03 7.02
C ALA A 164 4.42 -26.50 6.91
N VAL A 165 3.12 -26.77 6.70
CA VAL A 165 2.61 -28.11 6.42
C VAL A 165 2.92 -28.48 4.97
N PRO A 166 3.67 -29.58 4.72
CA PRO A 166 4.10 -29.96 3.37
C PRO A 166 2.94 -30.09 2.37
N GLU A 167 1.83 -30.69 2.80
CA GLU A 167 0.63 -30.91 1.97
C GLU A 167 0.01 -29.60 1.46
N HIS A 168 0.00 -28.54 2.29
CA HIS A 168 -0.52 -27.24 1.90
C HIS A 168 0.44 -26.48 0.98
N ALA A 169 1.74 -26.54 1.27
CA ALA A 169 2.77 -25.97 0.42
C ALA A 169 2.78 -26.60 -0.97
N ASP A 170 2.66 -27.93 -1.07
CA ASP A 170 2.65 -28.65 -2.33
C ASP A 170 1.42 -28.28 -3.16
N ARG A 171 0.24 -28.17 -2.54
CA ARG A 171 -0.99 -27.74 -3.22
C ARG A 171 -0.89 -26.31 -3.75
N VAL A 172 -0.45 -25.38 -2.92
CA VAL A 172 -0.24 -23.98 -3.35
C VAL A 172 0.77 -23.92 -4.48
N THR A 173 1.88 -24.65 -4.37
CA THR A 173 2.92 -24.69 -5.39
C THR A 173 2.41 -25.28 -6.70
N ALA A 174 1.59 -26.34 -6.65
CA ALA A 174 0.98 -26.96 -7.82
C ALA A 174 0.00 -26.00 -8.53
N GLU A 175 -0.89 -25.36 -7.78
CA GLU A 175 -1.86 -24.38 -8.30
C GLU A 175 -1.13 -23.16 -8.87
N LEU A 176 -0.14 -22.61 -8.16
CA LEU A 176 0.65 -21.47 -8.61
C LEU A 176 1.44 -21.80 -9.87
N SER A 177 2.05 -22.99 -9.93
CA SER A 177 2.81 -23.45 -11.10
C SER A 177 1.91 -23.70 -12.30
N ALA A 178 0.70 -24.21 -12.10
CA ALA A 178 -0.29 -24.39 -13.16
C ALA A 178 -0.77 -23.03 -13.70
N ALA A 179 -1.09 -22.09 -12.82
CA ALA A 179 -1.47 -20.73 -13.20
C ALA A 179 -0.33 -20.01 -13.92
N LEU A 180 0.90 -20.12 -13.42
CA LEU A 180 2.09 -19.51 -14.02
C LEU A 180 2.38 -20.11 -15.40
N ARG A 181 2.29 -21.44 -15.57
CA ARG A 181 2.42 -22.07 -16.89
C ARG A 181 1.33 -21.60 -17.85
N GLY A 182 0.08 -21.51 -17.39
CA GLY A 182 -1.03 -20.98 -18.18
C GLY A 182 -0.76 -19.53 -18.61
N ALA A 183 -0.32 -18.67 -17.69
CA ALA A 183 0.06 -17.29 -18.00
C ALA A 183 1.22 -17.22 -19.01
N LEU A 184 2.30 -17.98 -18.78
CA LEU A 184 3.47 -18.02 -19.68
C LEU A 184 3.12 -18.54 -21.08
N THR A 185 2.15 -19.45 -21.21
CA THR A 185 1.71 -19.93 -22.54
C THR A 185 0.88 -18.90 -23.30
N VAL A 186 0.24 -17.96 -22.59
CA VAL A 186 -0.58 -16.89 -23.17
C VAL A 186 0.28 -15.67 -23.50
N LEU A 187 1.35 -15.42 -22.74
CA LEU A 187 2.28 -14.34 -23.01
C LEU A 187 3.16 -14.68 -24.22
N ARG A 188 3.25 -13.74 -25.16
CA ARG A 188 4.19 -13.83 -26.29
C ARG A 188 5.60 -13.55 -25.80
N ASP A 189 6.58 -14.24 -26.39
CA ASP A 189 8.00 -14.15 -26.03
C ASP A 189 8.55 -12.70 -26.05
N SER A 190 8.05 -11.88 -26.99
CA SER A 190 8.38 -10.46 -27.12
C SER A 190 7.92 -9.62 -25.92
N ASP A 191 6.76 -9.94 -25.36
CA ASP A 191 6.16 -9.18 -24.26
C ASP A 191 6.84 -9.55 -22.94
N VAL A 192 7.26 -10.81 -22.80
CA VAL A 192 8.06 -11.27 -21.66
C VAL A 192 9.43 -10.57 -21.65
N GLN A 193 10.13 -10.50 -22.79
CA GLN A 193 11.43 -9.82 -22.84
C GLN A 193 11.33 -8.32 -22.53
N ALA A 194 10.32 -7.63 -23.05
CA ALA A 194 10.12 -6.20 -22.79
C ALA A 194 9.79 -5.95 -21.31
N VAL A 195 8.88 -6.74 -20.73
CA VAL A 195 8.46 -6.58 -19.34
C VAL A 195 9.58 -6.98 -18.37
N VAL A 196 10.28 -8.09 -18.61
CA VAL A 196 11.39 -8.53 -17.76
C VAL A 196 12.57 -7.56 -17.87
N GLY A 197 12.91 -7.10 -19.07
CA GLY A 197 13.97 -6.13 -19.29
C GLY A 197 13.68 -4.79 -18.60
N GLU A 198 12.45 -4.27 -18.74
CA GLU A 198 12.04 -3.03 -18.09
C GLU A 198 11.91 -3.20 -16.57
N ALA A 199 11.41 -4.34 -16.09
CA ALA A 199 11.33 -4.61 -14.66
C ALA A 199 12.72 -4.69 -14.01
N ILE A 200 13.69 -5.34 -14.67
CA ILE A 200 15.07 -5.47 -14.16
C ILE A 200 15.74 -4.09 -14.11
N THR A 201 15.67 -3.33 -15.19
CA THR A 201 16.31 -1.99 -15.27
C THR A 201 15.65 -1.00 -14.31
N ARG A 202 14.32 -0.91 -14.29
CA ARG A 202 13.57 -0.06 -13.37
C ARG A 202 13.81 -0.42 -11.91
N ARG A 203 13.95 -1.72 -11.58
CA ARG A 203 14.18 -2.17 -10.20
C ARG A 203 15.64 -2.00 -9.77
N ALA A 204 16.59 -2.15 -10.69
CA ALA A 204 18.01 -1.88 -10.45
C ALA A 204 18.25 -0.40 -10.14
N ASP A 205 17.52 0.51 -10.79
CA ASP A 205 17.68 1.95 -10.59
C ASP A 205 16.85 2.49 -9.40
N ALA A 206 15.73 1.86 -9.05
CA ALA A 206 14.77 2.44 -8.11
C ALA A 206 15.06 2.19 -6.62
N GLN A 207 15.82 1.16 -6.22
CA GLN A 207 16.23 0.96 -4.82
C GLN A 207 17.43 0.01 -4.67
N GLU A 208 18.32 0.30 -3.72
CA GLU A 208 19.30 -0.63 -3.15
C GLU A 208 18.58 -1.74 -2.38
N ILE A 209 17.95 -2.69 -3.08
CA ILE A 209 17.30 -3.87 -2.48
C ILE A 209 18.37 -4.88 -1.98
N ALA A 210 19.61 -4.72 -2.44
CA ALA A 210 20.75 -5.58 -2.17
C ALA A 210 21.01 -5.86 -0.67
N PRO A 211 20.95 -4.88 0.27
CA PRO A 211 21.28 -5.15 1.67
C PRO A 211 20.21 -6.01 2.36
N GLY A 212 18.93 -5.80 2.02
CA GLY A 212 17.81 -6.53 2.62
C GLY A 212 17.72 -7.97 2.12
N MET A 213 17.83 -8.15 0.80
CA MET A 213 17.88 -9.48 0.18
C MET A 213 19.17 -10.22 0.55
N GLY A 214 20.30 -9.52 0.65
CA GLY A 214 21.57 -10.09 1.08
C GLY A 214 21.49 -10.71 2.48
N LYS A 215 20.92 -9.98 3.45
CA LYS A 215 20.72 -10.51 4.82
C LYS A 215 19.77 -11.70 4.87
N MET A 216 18.74 -11.73 4.02
CA MET A 216 17.82 -12.86 3.93
C MET A 216 18.49 -14.08 3.31
N LEU A 217 19.25 -13.88 2.23
CA LEU A 217 20.00 -14.93 1.55
C LEU A 217 21.11 -15.48 2.45
N GLU A 218 21.82 -14.62 3.18
CA GLU A 218 22.84 -15.01 4.15
C GLU A 218 22.26 -15.91 5.25
N ARG A 219 21.05 -15.62 5.75
CA ARG A 219 20.35 -16.51 6.69
C ARG A 219 19.97 -17.85 6.08
N ILE A 220 19.41 -17.86 4.87
CA ILE A 220 19.04 -19.11 4.17
C ILE A 220 20.29 -19.95 3.87
N VAL A 221 21.41 -19.30 3.57
CA VAL A 221 22.70 -19.95 3.35
C VAL A 221 23.24 -20.51 4.68
N ALA A 222 23.23 -19.73 5.75
CA ALA A 222 23.64 -20.15 7.09
C ALA A 222 22.82 -21.33 7.63
N ASP A 223 21.50 -21.34 7.37
CA ASP A 223 20.58 -22.41 7.78
C ASP A 223 20.68 -23.66 6.88
N GLY A 224 21.53 -23.65 5.85
CA GLY A 224 21.77 -24.80 4.98
C GLY A 224 20.67 -25.08 3.95
N GLY A 225 19.65 -24.21 3.84
CA GLY A 225 18.54 -24.38 2.89
C GLY A 225 18.99 -24.40 1.42
N HIS A 226 20.09 -23.71 1.11
CA HIS A 226 20.70 -23.69 -0.22
C HIS A 226 21.14 -25.08 -0.71
N LYS A 227 21.50 -26.01 0.18
CA LYS A 227 21.99 -27.34 -0.20
C LYS A 227 20.92 -28.15 -0.94
N ARG A 228 19.66 -28.08 -0.48
CA ARG A 228 18.53 -28.79 -1.09
C ARG A 228 18.15 -28.20 -2.46
N ALA A 229 18.28 -26.88 -2.61
CA ALA A 229 18.05 -26.22 -3.89
C ALA A 229 19.13 -26.57 -4.92
N VAL A 230 20.40 -26.55 -4.51
CA VAL A 230 21.54 -26.93 -5.36
C VAL A 230 21.43 -28.39 -5.80
N ASP A 231 21.08 -29.30 -4.89
CA ASP A 231 20.93 -30.73 -5.20
C ASP A 231 19.88 -31.00 -6.28
N VAL A 232 18.72 -30.33 -6.20
CA VAL A 232 17.67 -30.42 -7.23
C VAL A 232 18.15 -29.88 -8.57
N ILE A 233 18.85 -28.75 -8.58
CA ILE A 233 19.37 -28.13 -9.81
C ILE A 233 20.43 -29.03 -10.46
N VAL A 234 21.38 -29.54 -9.68
CA VAL A 234 22.46 -30.41 -10.16
C VAL A 234 21.88 -31.72 -10.69
N THR A 235 20.89 -32.31 -10.01
CA THR A 235 20.21 -33.53 -10.47
C THR A 235 19.47 -33.29 -11.78
N ARG A 236 18.73 -32.17 -11.92
CA ARG A 236 18.04 -31.86 -13.17
C ARG A 236 18.98 -31.51 -14.31
N ALA A 237 20.08 -30.81 -14.02
CA ALA A 237 21.12 -30.52 -15.00
C ALA A 237 21.75 -31.82 -15.50
N HIS A 238 22.06 -32.76 -14.59
CA HIS A 238 22.55 -34.09 -14.93
C HIS A 238 21.57 -34.83 -15.85
N ASP A 239 20.31 -34.96 -15.44
CA ASP A 239 19.32 -35.71 -16.20
C ASP A 239 19.09 -35.10 -17.59
N TRP A 240 19.10 -33.77 -17.69
CA TRP A 240 19.00 -33.08 -18.98
C TRP A 240 20.23 -33.33 -19.87
N LEU A 241 21.44 -33.28 -19.30
CA LEU A 241 22.70 -33.54 -20.03
C LEU A 241 22.78 -34.97 -20.56
N VAL A 242 22.21 -35.92 -19.83
CA VAL A 242 22.14 -37.33 -20.23
C VAL A 242 21.06 -37.53 -21.30
N LEU A 243 19.88 -36.92 -21.15
CA LEU A 243 18.80 -37.05 -22.14
C LEU A 243 19.09 -36.34 -23.47
N HIS A 244 19.87 -35.26 -23.48
CA HIS A 244 20.10 -34.41 -24.65
C HIS A 244 21.59 -34.36 -25.06
N SER A 245 22.28 -35.51 -24.98
CA SER A 245 23.69 -35.61 -25.39
C SER A 245 23.94 -35.06 -26.79
N ASP A 246 23.04 -35.37 -27.72
CA ASP A 246 23.21 -35.04 -29.14
C ASP A 246 23.03 -33.55 -29.41
N THR A 247 22.09 -32.89 -28.74
CA THR A 247 21.86 -31.44 -28.84
C THR A 247 23.03 -30.64 -28.26
N VAL A 248 23.64 -31.11 -27.18
CA VAL A 248 24.83 -30.48 -26.59
C VAL A 248 26.03 -30.64 -27.52
N MET A 249 26.20 -31.83 -28.11
CA MET A 249 27.25 -32.07 -29.10
C MET A 249 27.08 -31.20 -30.34
N ASP A 250 25.87 -31.07 -30.87
CA ASP A 250 25.55 -30.21 -32.02
C ASP A 250 25.76 -28.72 -31.72
N ALA A 251 25.42 -28.25 -30.52
CA ALA A 251 25.64 -26.87 -30.11
C ALA A 251 27.14 -26.51 -30.02
N VAL A 252 27.97 -27.43 -29.52
CA VAL A 252 29.43 -27.25 -29.47
C VAL A 252 30.04 -27.33 -30.87
N HIS A 253 29.47 -28.15 -31.76
CA HIS A 253 29.85 -28.23 -33.15
C HIS A 253 29.45 -27.01 -33.99
N GLY A 254 28.31 -26.38 -33.69
CA GLY A 254 27.80 -25.20 -34.39
C GLY A 254 28.52 -23.89 -34.03
N GLY A 255 29.25 -23.85 -32.91
CA GLY A 255 30.00 -22.67 -32.45
C GLY A 255 31.47 -22.60 -32.89
N ALA A 256 31.98 -23.60 -33.61
CA ALA A 256 33.37 -23.65 -34.03
C ALA A 256 33.66 -22.64 -35.17
N PRO A 257 34.70 -21.80 -35.07
CA PRO A 257 35.11 -20.91 -36.17
C PRO A 257 35.42 -21.73 -37.43
N GLY A 258 35.00 -21.25 -38.61
CA GLY A 258 35.07 -21.98 -39.89
C GLY A 258 36.47 -22.42 -40.38
N TRP A 259 37.52 -22.17 -39.60
CA TRP A 259 38.91 -22.60 -39.85
C TRP A 259 39.22 -23.96 -39.17
N THR A 260 38.42 -24.47 -38.25
CA THR A 260 38.79 -25.66 -37.48
C THR A 260 38.51 -26.96 -38.25
N PRO A 261 39.48 -27.90 -38.40
CA PRO A 261 39.22 -29.17 -39.07
C PRO A 261 38.19 -30.03 -38.31
N ARG A 262 37.20 -30.61 -39.00
CA ARG A 262 36.05 -31.31 -38.39
C ARG A 262 36.40 -32.47 -37.44
N PHE A 263 37.63 -32.99 -37.50
CA PHE A 263 38.11 -34.02 -36.57
C PHE A 263 38.52 -33.45 -35.20
N VAL A 264 38.95 -32.19 -35.14
CA VAL A 264 39.31 -31.48 -33.90
C VAL A 264 38.05 -31.09 -33.16
N ASP A 265 37.05 -30.55 -33.85
CA ASP A 265 35.76 -30.15 -33.25
C ASP A 265 35.05 -31.33 -32.57
N ARG A 266 35.11 -32.52 -33.17
CA ARG A 266 34.51 -33.75 -32.61
C ARG A 266 35.23 -34.24 -31.37
N LYS A 267 36.56 -34.22 -31.38
CA LYS A 267 37.35 -34.56 -30.19
C LYS A 267 37.15 -33.54 -29.06
N VAL A 268 37.08 -32.25 -29.38
CA VAL A 268 36.87 -31.19 -28.40
C VAL A 268 35.46 -31.26 -27.81
N GLY A 269 34.42 -31.43 -28.65
CA GLY A 269 33.05 -31.62 -28.20
C GLY A 269 32.89 -32.84 -27.28
N GLU A 270 33.41 -34.00 -27.68
CA GLU A 270 33.34 -35.22 -26.85
C GLU A 270 34.09 -35.05 -25.52
N ARG A 271 35.22 -34.33 -25.53
CA ARG A 271 36.00 -34.05 -24.31
C ARG A 271 35.23 -33.12 -23.37
N VAL A 272 34.68 -32.02 -23.90
CA VAL A 272 33.92 -31.02 -23.14
C VAL A 272 32.65 -31.62 -22.57
N TYR A 273 31.89 -32.40 -23.36
CA TYR A 273 30.71 -33.09 -22.89
C TYR A 273 31.04 -34.09 -21.76
N LYS A 274 32.07 -34.92 -21.94
CA LYS A 274 32.50 -35.87 -20.90
C LYS A 274 32.97 -35.16 -19.63
N GLU A 275 33.64 -34.04 -19.77
CA GLU A 275 34.13 -33.23 -18.65
C GLU A 275 32.98 -32.58 -17.88
N LEU A 276 32.00 -32.01 -18.59
CA LEU A 276 30.79 -31.44 -18.01
C LEU A 276 29.96 -32.50 -17.30
N LEU A 277 29.74 -33.65 -17.96
CA LEU A 277 29.00 -34.76 -17.37
C LEU A 277 29.71 -35.29 -16.12
N ARG A 278 31.03 -35.44 -16.16
CA ARG A 278 31.85 -35.83 -15.01
C ARG A 278 31.69 -34.85 -13.85
N PHE A 279 31.83 -33.55 -14.11
CA PHE A 279 31.73 -32.52 -13.08
C PHE A 279 30.34 -32.49 -12.41
N VAL A 280 29.27 -32.60 -13.20
CA VAL A 280 27.90 -32.61 -12.66
C VAL A 280 27.62 -33.91 -11.88
N THR A 281 28.13 -35.04 -12.36
CA THR A 281 28.03 -36.34 -11.65
C THR A 281 28.78 -36.30 -10.32
N GLU A 282 29.98 -35.74 -10.31
CA GLU A 282 30.81 -35.59 -9.11
C GLU A 282 30.13 -34.67 -8.06
N MET A 283 29.49 -33.59 -8.51
CA MET A 283 28.70 -32.71 -7.62
C MET A 283 27.43 -33.38 -7.05
N ARG A 284 26.82 -34.32 -7.79
CA ARG A 284 25.65 -35.09 -7.32
C ARG A 284 26.05 -36.16 -6.30
N ASP A 285 27.11 -36.90 -6.58
CA ASP A 285 27.48 -38.11 -5.82
C ASP A 285 28.26 -37.79 -4.53
N MET A 286 28.85 -36.59 -4.41
CA MET A 286 29.50 -36.11 -3.17
C MET A 286 28.90 -34.78 -2.67
N PRO A 287 27.86 -34.80 -1.81
CA PRO A 287 27.24 -33.59 -1.25
C PRO A 287 28.15 -32.76 -0.33
N SER A 288 29.34 -33.25 0.02
CA SER A 288 30.31 -32.61 0.91
C SER A 288 31.63 -32.33 0.18
N HIS A 289 31.61 -31.62 -0.94
CA HIS A 289 32.84 -31.20 -1.60
C HIS A 289 33.45 -29.97 -0.88
N PRO A 290 34.73 -29.97 -0.46
CA PRO A 290 35.37 -28.88 0.30
C PRO A 290 35.57 -27.55 -0.44
N ARG A 291 35.04 -27.38 -1.66
CA ARG A 291 35.23 -26.16 -2.49
C ARG A 291 34.08 -25.16 -2.46
N ALA A 292 33.05 -25.40 -1.65
CA ALA A 292 32.01 -24.41 -1.34
C ALA A 292 32.43 -23.41 -0.23
N ALA A 293 33.68 -23.45 0.23
CA ALA A 293 34.27 -22.40 1.07
C ALA A 293 35.17 -21.52 0.17
N PRO A 294 34.99 -20.19 0.16
CA PRO A 294 35.90 -19.31 -0.58
C PRO A 294 37.31 -19.50 -0.03
N SER A 295 38.26 -19.78 -0.92
CA SER A 295 39.67 -19.85 -0.60
C SER A 295 40.15 -18.49 -0.09
N THR A 296 40.13 -18.29 1.23
CA THR A 296 41.00 -17.31 1.88
C THR A 296 42.42 -17.80 1.64
N GLY A 297 43.18 -17.03 0.86
CA GLY A 297 44.58 -17.31 0.56
C GLY A 297 45.38 -17.43 1.85
N SER A 298 45.75 -18.66 2.20
CA SER A 298 46.77 -18.95 3.19
C SER A 298 48.14 -18.66 2.57
N SER A 299 48.62 -17.43 2.74
CA SER A 299 50.03 -17.10 2.56
C SER A 299 50.86 -17.82 3.63
N PRO A 300 51.98 -18.47 3.28
CA PRO A 300 52.79 -19.19 4.25
C PRO A 300 53.53 -18.24 5.20
N THR A 301 53.51 -18.67 6.46
CA THR A 301 54.13 -18.14 7.66
C THR A 301 55.63 -17.87 7.48
N SER A 302 56.08 -16.65 7.80
CA SER A 302 57.50 -16.33 8.08
C SER A 302 57.71 -16.22 9.60
N PRO A 303 58.85 -16.68 10.15
CA PRO A 303 59.07 -16.80 11.60
C PRO A 303 59.46 -15.46 12.26
N PRO A 304 59.36 -15.34 13.61
CA PRO A 304 59.63 -14.10 14.32
C PRO A 304 61.13 -13.85 14.49
N THR A 305 61.64 -12.74 13.96
CA THR A 305 62.99 -12.25 14.27
C THR A 305 62.95 -11.39 15.52
N SER A 306 63.60 -11.88 16.56
CA SER A 306 63.87 -11.21 17.84
C SER A 306 64.99 -10.16 17.75
N SER A 307 64.83 -9.09 18.56
CA SER A 307 65.86 -8.23 19.22
C SER A 307 66.03 -6.80 18.67
N PRO A 308 66.60 -5.83 19.44
CA PRO A 308 66.16 -5.39 20.77
C PRO A 308 66.19 -3.82 20.93
N THR A 309 65.65 -3.32 22.05
CA THR A 309 66.06 -2.08 22.78
C THR A 309 66.20 -0.73 22.05
N ARG A 310 65.32 0.25 22.36
CA ARG A 310 65.72 1.52 23.02
C ARG A 310 64.52 2.41 23.39
N THR A 311 64.26 2.50 24.69
CA THR A 311 63.69 3.70 25.34
C THR A 311 64.77 4.77 25.43
N PRO A 312 64.40 6.06 25.35
CA PRO A 312 64.78 6.93 26.45
C PRO A 312 63.60 7.76 26.98
N ALA A 313 63.76 8.10 28.26
CA ALA A 313 62.84 8.73 29.19
C ALA A 313 62.66 10.26 28.93
N PRO A 314 61.84 10.97 29.73
CA PRO A 314 61.15 12.21 29.35
C PRO A 314 61.94 13.48 29.66
N ALA A 315 61.65 14.56 28.93
CA ALA A 315 62.14 15.91 29.23
C ALA A 315 60.98 16.81 29.71
N SER A 316 61.20 17.34 30.91
CA SER A 316 60.47 18.37 31.63
C SER A 316 60.70 19.78 31.04
N ASN A 317 59.65 20.60 30.93
CA ASN A 317 59.60 22.03 31.29
C ASN A 317 58.19 22.55 30.97
N ALA A 318 57.31 22.89 31.93
CA ALA A 318 57.34 23.99 32.90
C ALA A 318 57.22 25.42 32.30
N SER A 319 56.08 26.04 32.63
CA SER A 319 55.85 27.47 32.90
C SER A 319 55.37 28.43 31.80
N ARG A 320 54.10 28.86 31.92
CA ARG A 320 53.59 30.24 32.12
C ARG A 320 52.20 30.34 31.47
N ALA A 321 51.09 30.42 32.20
CA ALA A 321 50.62 31.52 33.08
C ALA A 321 50.33 32.84 32.35
N ARG A 322 49.05 33.08 32.05
CA ARG A 322 48.21 34.29 32.34
C ARG A 322 46.95 34.26 31.46
N SER A 323 45.76 34.23 32.06
CA SER A 323 44.91 35.39 32.42
C SER A 323 44.40 36.11 31.16
N SER A 324 43.12 36.06 30.80
CA SER A 324 42.05 36.91 31.36
C SER A 324 40.75 36.59 30.58
N ALA A 325 39.63 36.30 31.24
CA ALA A 325 38.55 37.22 31.61
C ALA A 325 37.72 37.76 30.42
N GLY A 326 36.39 37.61 30.53
CA GLY A 326 35.39 38.26 29.66
C GLY A 326 34.30 37.27 29.22
N ALA A 327 33.35 36.89 30.07
CA ALA A 327 32.09 37.62 30.27
C ALA A 327 31.41 38.04 28.96
N ARG A 328 30.29 37.40 28.61
CA ARG A 328 28.97 38.06 28.50
C ARG A 328 27.84 37.08 28.16
N CYS A 329 26.89 37.07 29.08
CA CYS A 329 25.47 36.78 28.92
C CYS A 329 24.83 37.70 27.86
N ARG A 330 23.92 37.19 27.03
CA ARG A 330 22.58 37.79 26.81
C ARG A 330 21.67 36.97 25.88
N ILE A 331 20.48 36.73 26.44
CA ILE A 331 19.13 36.54 25.86
C ILE A 331 18.89 35.24 25.09
#